data_AF-A0ABD2NRW8-F1
#
_entry.id   AF-A0ABD2NRW8-F1
#
_cell.length_a   1.000
_cell.length_b   1.000
_cell.length_c   1.000
_cell.angle_alpha   90.00
_cell.angle_beta   90.00
_cell.angle_gamma   90.00
#
_symmetry.space_group_name_H-M   'P 1'
#
loop_
_entity.id
_entity.type
_entity.pdbx_description
1 polymer ?
#
loop_
_entity_poly.entity_id
_entity_poly.type
_entity_poly.pdbx_seq_one_letter_code
_entity_poly.pdbx_strand_id
1 'polypeptide(L)'
;MLATVDFMSFCSMSIMAPFYPKEAAMKGMTESTAGFVFGFYALVVVLSSPVFGKVIPKIGVKLSFTLGILLSGICSLVFGLLNMVHDYITFTVLSFVIRGMEALGASAYSTAGYVIIVNVFPDHAGAVRGLLETFVGLGMSAGPAIGGLLFAEGRRFWPAILCDRIDHNCDCSPEYLPAANI
;
A
#
# COMPACT_ATOMS: atom_id res chain seq x y z
N MET A 1 5.86 -0.78 -19.31
CA MET A 1 6.55 -0.13 -18.17
C MET A 1 5.55 0.57 -17.25
N LEU A 2 4.81 1.60 -17.70
CA LEU A 2 3.80 2.28 -16.86
C LEU A 2 2.78 1.29 -16.25
N ALA A 3 2.13 0.47 -17.09
CA ALA A 3 1.15 -0.53 -16.64
C ALA A 3 1.68 -1.51 -15.58
N THR A 4 2.94 -1.95 -15.73
CA THR A 4 3.59 -2.88 -14.79
C THR A 4 3.86 -2.22 -13.44
N VAL A 5 4.31 -0.96 -13.47
CA VAL A 5 4.53 -0.16 -12.25
C VAL A 5 3.20 0.07 -11.54
N ASP A 6 2.17 0.50 -12.26
CA ASP A 6 0.84 0.71 -11.68
C ASP A 6 0.28 -0.59 -11.08
N PHE A 7 0.32 -1.69 -11.84
CA PHE A 7 -0.11 -3.00 -11.34
C PHE A 7 0.60 -3.40 -10.04
N MET A 8 1.93 -3.27 -9.99
CA MET A 8 2.72 -3.66 -8.81
C MET A 8 2.49 -2.73 -7.61
N SER A 9 2.43 -1.42 -7.83
CA SER A 9 2.18 -0.42 -6.78
C SER A 9 0.80 -0.60 -6.16
N PHE A 10 -0.24 -0.80 -6.99
CA PHE A 10 -1.59 -0.99 -6.50
C PHE A 10 -1.83 -2.37 -5.89
N CYS A 11 -1.13 -3.41 -6.37
CA CYS A 11 -1.09 -4.70 -5.69
C CYS A 11 -0.54 -4.56 -4.26
N SER A 12 0.59 -3.86 -4.12
CA SER A 12 1.24 -3.62 -2.81
C SER A 12 0.35 -2.79 -1.88
N MET A 13 -0.28 -1.73 -2.40
CA MET A 13 -1.21 -0.90 -1.64
C MET A 13 -2.45 -1.69 -1.20
N SER A 14 -2.98 -2.56 -2.06
CA SER A 14 -4.18 -3.33 -1.76
C SER A 14 -3.94 -4.45 -0.76
N ILE A 15 -2.76 -5.06 -0.76
CA ILE A 15 -2.32 -5.98 0.31
C ILE A 15 -2.37 -5.27 1.66
N MET A 16 -1.98 -4.01 1.70
CA MET A 16 -1.87 -3.24 2.94
C MET A 16 -3.21 -3.00 3.66
N ALA A 17 -4.30 -2.87 2.90
CA ALA A 17 -5.64 -2.54 3.40
C ALA A 17 -6.20 -3.58 4.41
N PRO A 18 -6.15 -4.90 4.17
CA PRO A 18 -6.59 -5.90 5.15
C PRO A 18 -5.58 -6.13 6.30
N PHE A 19 -4.28 -5.91 6.10
CA PHE A 19 -3.27 -6.24 7.11
C PHE A 19 -3.00 -5.13 8.11
N TYR A 20 -2.96 -3.87 7.65
CA TYR A 20 -2.62 -2.77 8.53
C TYR A 20 -3.62 -2.53 9.67
N PRO A 21 -4.95 -2.50 9.44
CA PRO A 21 -5.92 -2.34 10.52
C PRO A 21 -5.84 -3.47 11.55
N LYS A 22 -5.58 -4.70 11.08
CA LYS A 22 -5.44 -5.88 11.95
C LYS A 22 -4.19 -5.79 12.83
N GLU A 23 -3.06 -5.41 12.25
CA GLU A 23 -1.81 -5.19 12.99
C GLU A 23 -1.94 -4.03 13.99
N ALA A 24 -2.57 -2.93 13.56
CA ALA A 24 -2.80 -1.77 14.41
C ALA A 24 -3.72 -2.11 15.60
N ALA A 25 -4.76 -2.91 15.39
CA ALA A 25 -5.64 -3.38 16.46
C ALA A 25 -4.90 -4.26 17.49
N MET A 26 -4.01 -5.15 17.04
CA MET A 26 -3.17 -5.97 17.95
C MET A 26 -2.25 -5.11 18.82
N LYS A 27 -1.79 -3.97 18.32
CA LYS A 27 -0.97 -3.00 19.07
C LYS A 27 -1.79 -2.04 19.93
N GLY A 28 -3.11 -2.22 20.03
CA GLY A 28 -4.01 -1.39 20.84
C GLY A 28 -4.45 -0.09 20.16
N MET A 29 -4.24 0.07 18.85
CA MET A 29 -4.66 1.26 18.11
C MET A 29 -6.16 1.21 17.80
N THR A 30 -6.85 2.30 18.13
CA THR A 30 -8.27 2.45 17.79
C THR A 30 -8.47 2.45 16.27
N GLU A 31 -9.53 1.79 15.80
CA GLU A 31 -9.87 1.71 14.37
C GLU A 31 -10.03 3.11 13.73
N SER A 32 -10.53 4.09 14.49
CA SER A 32 -10.61 5.49 14.06
C SER A 32 -9.24 6.06 13.68
N THR A 33 -8.20 5.79 14.47
CA THR A 33 -6.82 6.25 14.21
C THR A 33 -6.25 5.58 12.96
N ALA A 34 -6.55 4.29 12.73
CA ALA A 34 -6.17 3.61 11.50
C ALA A 34 -6.82 4.26 10.28
N GLY A 35 -8.11 4.59 10.38
CA GLY A 35 -8.84 5.36 9.36
C GLY A 35 -8.21 6.74 9.10
N PHE A 36 -7.80 7.46 10.14
CA PHE A 36 -7.10 8.74 9.99
C PHE A 36 -5.78 8.62 9.23
N VAL A 37 -5.03 7.53 9.41
CA VAL A 37 -3.78 7.30 8.67
C VAL A 37 -4.04 7.14 7.17
N PHE A 38 -5.08 6.38 6.78
CA PHE A 38 -5.49 6.27 5.38
C PHE A 38 -6.03 7.59 4.82
N GLY A 39 -6.80 8.33 5.62
CA GLY A 39 -7.31 9.65 5.24
C GLY A 39 -6.20 10.68 5.04
N PHE A 40 -5.19 10.68 5.92
CA PHE A 40 -4.03 11.57 5.82
C PHE A 40 -3.25 11.33 4.53
N TYR A 41 -3.04 10.07 4.15
CA TYR A 41 -2.44 9.72 2.86
C TYR A 41 -3.19 10.37 1.69
N ALA A 42 -4.52 10.21 1.64
CA ALA A 42 -5.34 10.80 0.57
C ALA A 42 -5.26 12.33 0.56
N LEU A 43 -5.28 12.97 1.73
CA LEU A 43 -5.15 14.42 1.88
C LEU A 43 -3.81 14.92 1.35
N VAL A 44 -2.70 14.26 1.71
CA VAL A 44 -1.35 14.63 1.22
C VAL A 44 -1.26 14.44 -0.30
N VAL A 45 -1.81 13.36 -0.87
CA VAL A 45 -1.84 13.16 -2.33
C VAL A 45 -2.59 14.30 -3.02
N VAL A 46 -3.76 14.69 -2.53
CA VAL A 46 -4.56 15.77 -3.12
C VAL A 46 -3.83 17.11 -3.06
N LEU A 47 -3.22 17.44 -1.93
CA LEU A 47 -2.46 18.69 -1.77
C LEU A 47 -1.18 18.72 -2.61
N SER A 48 -0.49 17.58 -2.73
CA SER A 48 0.79 17.50 -3.45
C SER A 48 0.63 17.37 -4.96
N SER A 49 -0.47 16.80 -5.45
CA SER A 49 -0.76 16.66 -6.89
C SER A 49 -0.61 17.96 -7.71
N PRO A 50 -1.23 19.11 -7.33
CA PRO A 50 -1.06 20.35 -8.07
C PRO A 50 0.37 20.93 -7.97
N VAL A 51 1.08 20.67 -6.88
CA VAL A 51 2.47 21.10 -6.69
C VAL A 51 3.38 20.36 -7.67
N PHE A 52 3.27 19.03 -7.71
CA PHE A 52 4.05 18.21 -8.65
C PHE A 52 3.70 18.50 -10.10
N GLY A 53 2.44 18.83 -10.41
CA GLY A 53 2.04 19.27 -11.75
C GLY A 53 2.84 20.47 -12.28
N LYS A 54 3.29 21.39 -11.40
CA LYS A 54 4.13 22.55 -11.78
C LYS A 54 5.63 22.25 -11.73
N VAL A 55 6.06 21.31 -10.87
CA VAL A 55 7.47 20.98 -10.64
C VAL A 55 8.01 20.01 -11.70
N ILE A 56 7.20 19.02 -12.10
CA ILE A 56 7.57 17.96 -13.04
C ILE A 56 8.04 18.51 -14.41
N PRO A 57 7.39 19.52 -15.02
CA PRO A 57 7.85 20.09 -16.28
C PRO A 57 9.23 20.76 -16.19
N LYS A 58 9.66 21.20 -15.00
CA LYS A 58 10.94 21.89 -14.79
C LYS A 58 12.10 20.93 -14.49
N ILE A 59 11.87 19.91 -13.67
CA ILE A 59 12.89 18.92 -13.26
C ILE A 59 13.05 17.82 -14.31
N GLY A 60 12.01 17.59 -15.11
CA GLY A 60 11.96 16.53 -16.11
C GLY A 60 11.12 15.36 -15.65
N VAL A 61 10.32 14.86 -16.59
CA VAL A 61 9.30 13.84 -16.35
C VAL A 61 9.91 12.49 -15.99
N LYS A 62 10.99 12.09 -16.68
CA LYS A 62 11.67 10.81 -16.45
C LYS A 62 12.25 10.70 -15.04
N LEU A 63 12.97 11.74 -14.59
CA LEU A 63 13.56 11.77 -13.24
C LEU A 63 12.49 11.76 -12.15
N SER A 64 11.44 12.59 -12.31
CA SER A 64 10.35 12.66 -11.33
C SER A 64 9.62 11.32 -11.20
N PHE A 65 9.41 10.61 -12.32
CA PHE A 65 8.80 9.28 -12.32
C PHE A 65 9.66 8.25 -11.59
N THR A 66 10.97 8.17 -11.91
CA THR A 66 11.88 7.21 -11.27
C THR A 66 12.07 7.51 -9.78
N LEU A 67 12.27 8.78 -9.40
CA LEU A 67 12.42 9.17 -8.00
C LEU A 67 11.15 8.92 -7.18
N GLY A 68 9.97 9.19 -7.75
CA GLY A 68 8.69 8.92 -7.10
C GLY A 68 8.49 7.43 -6.79
N ILE A 69 8.78 6.56 -7.76
CA ILE A 69 8.68 5.09 -7.57
C ILE A 69 9.68 4.59 -6.54
N LEU A 70 10.93 5.06 -6.60
CA LEU A 70 11.94 4.66 -5.61
C LEU A 70 11.55 5.11 -4.20
N LEU A 71 11.07 6.34 -4.06
CA LEU A 71 10.61 6.85 -2.77
C LEU A 71 9.43 6.04 -2.23
N SER A 72 8.40 5.80 -3.04
CA SER A 72 7.24 4.98 -2.64
C SER A 72 7.66 3.56 -2.30
N GLY A 73 8.51 2.92 -3.10
CA GLY A 73 9.01 1.56 -2.84
C GLY A 73 9.81 1.47 -1.54
N ILE A 74 10.70 2.43 -1.27
CA ILE A 74 11.45 2.50 0.00
C ILE A 74 10.48 2.68 1.17
N CYS A 75 9.49 3.56 1.04
CA CYS A 75 8.47 3.76 2.08
C CYS A 75 7.68 2.48 2.36
N SER A 76 7.23 1.77 1.32
CA SER A 76 6.51 0.50 1.49
C SER A 76 7.38 -0.59 2.14
N LEU A 77 8.68 -0.65 1.82
CA LEU A 77 9.62 -1.56 2.48
C LEU A 77 9.79 -1.22 3.97
N VAL A 78 10.04 0.06 4.29
CA VAL A 78 10.17 0.55 5.68
C VAL A 78 8.88 0.29 6.46
N PHE A 79 7.72 0.44 5.80
CA PHE A 79 6.42 0.11 6.39
C PHE A 79 6.29 -1.37 6.76
N GLY A 80 6.80 -2.28 5.92
CA GLY A 80 6.84 -3.71 6.22
C GLY A 80 7.73 -4.04 7.43
N LEU A 81 8.83 -3.31 7.61
CA LEU A 81 9.73 -3.44 8.77
C LEU A 81 9.13 -2.85 10.06
N LEU A 82 8.07 -2.04 9.96
CA LEU A 82 7.42 -1.40 11.10
C LEU A 82 6.77 -2.41 12.08
N ASN A 83 6.55 -3.65 11.61
CA ASN A 83 6.09 -4.75 12.45
C ASN A 83 7.04 -5.03 13.63
N MET A 84 8.34 -4.77 13.51
CA MET A 84 9.32 -5.02 14.59
C MET A 84 9.26 -3.98 15.74
N VAL A 85 8.52 -2.87 15.59
CA VAL A 85 8.42 -1.84 16.62
C VAL A 85 7.28 -2.18 17.59
N HIS A 86 7.61 -2.39 18.86
CA HIS A 86 6.63 -2.74 19.91
C HIS A 86 5.97 -1.52 20.60
N ASP A 87 6.54 -0.32 20.46
CA ASP A 87 6.01 0.89 21.11
C ASP A 87 4.85 1.51 20.30
N TYR A 88 3.72 1.73 20.97
CA TYR A 88 2.48 2.25 20.37
C TYR A 88 2.66 3.63 19.75
N ILE A 89 3.23 4.58 20.50
CA ILE A 89 3.40 5.97 20.06
C ILE A 89 4.35 6.04 18.88
N THR A 90 5.46 5.32 18.96
CA THR A 90 6.46 5.25 17.89
C THR A 90 5.89 4.62 16.62
N PHE A 91 5.08 3.55 16.76
CA PHE A 91 4.38 2.91 15.64
C PHE A 91 3.41 3.88 14.94
N THR A 92 2.58 4.61 15.70
CA THR A 92 1.62 5.57 15.13
C THR A 92 2.35 6.72 14.42
N VAL A 93 3.34 7.35 15.06
CA VAL A 93 4.07 8.48 14.46
C VAL A 93 4.81 8.05 13.18
N LEU A 94 5.51 6.92 13.21
CA LEU A 94 6.18 6.39 12.02
C LEU A 94 5.20 6.06 10.90
N SER A 95 4.03 5.48 11.22
CA SER A 95 3.00 5.21 10.23
C SER A 95 2.54 6.48 9.51
N PHE A 96 2.33 7.58 10.24
CA PHE A 96 1.98 8.87 9.65
C PHE A 96 3.10 9.45 8.78
N VAL A 97 4.34 9.40 9.26
CA VAL A 97 5.51 9.91 8.51
C VAL A 97 5.72 9.13 7.23
N ILE A 98 5.73 7.79 7.32
CA ILE A 98 5.91 6.90 6.17
C ILE A 98 4.77 7.12 5.17
N ARG A 99 3.51 7.19 5.62
CA ARG A 99 2.37 7.48 4.74
C ARG A 99 2.46 8.84 4.08
N GLY A 100 2.93 9.86 4.79
CA GLY A 100 3.15 11.18 4.22
C GLY A 100 4.21 11.15 3.11
N MET A 101 5.34 10.48 3.35
CA MET A 101 6.40 10.34 2.35
C MET A 101 5.96 9.47 1.15
N GLU A 102 5.25 8.38 1.42
CA GLU A 102 4.68 7.49 0.41
C GLU A 102 3.67 8.23 -0.47
N ALA A 103 2.81 9.08 0.12
CA ALA A 103 1.87 9.94 -0.60
C ALA A 103 2.57 10.94 -1.53
N LEU A 104 3.69 11.52 -1.08
CA LEU A 104 4.49 12.43 -1.92
C LEU A 104 5.12 11.69 -3.11
N GLY A 105 5.67 10.49 -2.88
CA GLY A 105 6.17 9.64 -3.96
C GLY A 105 5.06 9.23 -4.94
N ALA A 106 3.89 8.89 -4.40
CA ALA A 106 2.73 8.44 -5.15
C ALA A 106 2.18 9.53 -6.07
N SER A 107 1.99 10.75 -5.55
CA SER A 107 1.53 11.88 -6.35
C SER A 107 2.57 12.29 -7.41
N ALA A 108 3.86 12.21 -7.10
CA ALA A 108 4.93 12.49 -8.05
C ALA A 108 4.94 11.52 -9.24
N TYR A 109 4.95 10.19 -8.99
CA TYR A 109 4.99 9.22 -10.10
C TYR A 109 3.67 9.19 -10.87
N SER A 110 2.51 9.32 -10.19
CA SER A 110 1.20 9.31 -10.85
C SER A 110 1.05 10.51 -11.79
N THR A 111 1.44 11.70 -11.33
CA THR A 111 1.42 12.92 -12.16
C THR A 111 2.42 12.81 -13.31
N ALA A 112 3.64 12.33 -13.05
CA ALA A 112 4.65 12.16 -14.09
C ALA A 112 4.21 11.13 -15.14
N GLY A 113 3.64 10.00 -14.72
CA GLY A 113 3.09 8.96 -15.59
C GLY A 113 2.00 9.53 -16.52
N TYR A 114 1.10 10.36 -16.00
CA TYR A 114 0.10 11.03 -16.82
C TYR A 114 0.72 11.96 -17.86
N VAL A 115 1.71 12.78 -17.46
CA VAL A 115 2.42 13.67 -18.38
C VAL A 115 3.14 12.88 -19.48
N ILE A 116 3.73 11.71 -19.18
CA ILE A 116 4.33 10.82 -20.20
C ILE A 116 3.27 10.39 -21.22
N ILE A 117 2.11 9.93 -20.75
CA ILE A 117 1.04 9.43 -21.62
C ILE A 117 0.55 10.53 -22.57
N VAL A 118 0.31 11.73 -22.04
CA VAL A 118 -0.16 12.88 -22.83
C VAL A 118 0.90 13.35 -23.84
N ASN A 119 2.19 13.27 -23.50
CA ASN A 119 3.26 13.65 -24.42
C ASN A 119 3.53 12.59 -25.51
N VAL A 120 3.37 11.30 -25.21
CA VAL A 120 3.67 10.21 -26.16
C VAL A 120 2.45 9.88 -27.04
N PHE A 121 1.25 9.90 -26.48
CA PHE A 121 0.00 9.54 -27.16
C PHE A 121 -1.05 10.65 -27.02
N PRO A 122 -0.84 11.86 -27.56
CA PRO A 122 -1.74 12.99 -27.37
C PRO A 122 -3.17 12.71 -27.86
N ASP A 123 -3.32 12.01 -28.99
CA ASP A 123 -4.64 11.71 -29.58
C ASP A 123 -5.38 10.56 -28.86
N HIS A 124 -4.66 9.72 -28.12
CA HIS A 124 -5.20 8.49 -27.52
C HIS A 124 -4.93 8.40 -26.00
N ALA A 125 -4.58 9.53 -25.36
CA ALA A 125 -4.16 9.57 -23.96
C ALA A 125 -5.23 9.02 -23.01
N GLY A 126 -6.51 9.29 -23.31
CA GLY A 126 -7.64 8.77 -22.54
C GLY A 126 -7.77 7.24 -22.64
N ALA A 127 -7.61 6.67 -23.85
CA ALA A 127 -7.67 5.23 -24.05
C ALA A 127 -6.51 4.50 -23.36
N VAL A 128 -5.29 5.04 -23.46
CA VAL A 128 -4.12 4.50 -22.77
C VAL A 128 -4.30 4.59 -21.25
N ARG A 129 -4.83 5.70 -20.74
CA ARG A 129 -5.08 5.86 -19.30
C ARG A 129 -6.18 4.93 -18.79
N GLY A 130 -7.26 4.73 -19.55
CA GLY A 130 -8.31 3.76 -19.21
C GLY A 130 -7.79 2.32 -19.17
N LEU A 131 -6.89 1.96 -20.10
CA LEU A 131 -6.21 0.65 -20.05
C LEU A 131 -5.33 0.52 -18.80
N LEU A 132 -4.61 1.57 -18.42
CA LEU A 132 -3.81 1.58 -17.18
C LEU A 132 -4.71 1.43 -15.94
N GLU A 133 -5.84 2.12 -15.88
CA GLU A 133 -6.81 1.97 -14.78
C GLU A 133 -7.40 0.55 -14.72
N THR A 134 -7.52 -0.14 -15.86
CA THR A 134 -7.89 -1.56 -15.87
C THR A 134 -6.82 -2.41 -15.16
N PHE A 135 -5.53 -2.16 -15.44
CA PHE A 135 -4.44 -2.83 -14.72
C PHE A 135 -4.39 -2.46 -13.24
N VAL A 136 -4.71 -1.22 -12.88
CA VAL A 136 -4.86 -0.79 -11.48
C VAL A 136 -5.96 -1.57 -10.78
N GLY A 137 -7.15 -1.67 -11.40
CA GLY A 137 -8.27 -2.45 -10.85
C GLY A 137 -7.94 -3.94 -10.70
N LEU A 138 -7.23 -4.52 -11.67
CA LEU A 138 -6.69 -5.88 -11.55
C LEU A 138 -5.71 -6.01 -10.39
N GLY A 139 -4.80 -5.06 -10.21
CA GLY A 139 -3.85 -5.04 -9.08
C GLY A 139 -4.55 -4.92 -7.73
N MET A 140 -5.56 -4.05 -7.63
CA MET A 140 -6.36 -3.89 -6.41
C MET A 140 -7.16 -5.14 -6.07
N SER A 141 -7.63 -5.89 -7.07
CA SER A 141 -8.37 -7.14 -6.87
C SER A 141 -7.45 -8.31 -6.55
N ALA A 142 -6.30 -8.40 -7.22
CA ALA A 142 -5.32 -9.46 -7.01
C ALA A 142 -4.57 -9.30 -5.69
N GLY A 143 -4.33 -8.07 -5.23
CA GLY A 143 -3.57 -7.78 -4.01
C GLY A 143 -4.08 -8.51 -2.77
N PRO A 144 -5.35 -8.34 -2.34
CA PRO A 144 -5.89 -9.00 -1.16
C PRO A 144 -5.97 -10.52 -1.33
N ALA A 145 -6.21 -11.01 -2.55
CA ALA A 145 -6.21 -12.45 -2.83
C ALA A 145 -4.81 -13.06 -2.61
N ILE A 146 -3.76 -12.45 -3.18
CA ILE A 146 -2.37 -12.89 -3.01
C ILE A 146 -1.93 -12.72 -1.55
N GLY A 147 -2.26 -11.58 -0.94
CA GLY A 147 -1.96 -11.31 0.47
C GLY A 147 -2.64 -12.32 1.40
N GLY A 148 -3.92 -12.62 1.17
CA GLY A 148 -4.66 -13.62 1.94
C GLY A 148 -4.05 -15.01 1.86
N LEU A 149 -3.65 -15.45 0.66
CA LEU A 149 -2.96 -16.73 0.45
C LEU A 149 -1.62 -16.79 1.18
N LEU A 150 -0.79 -15.74 1.06
CA LEU A 150 0.49 -15.66 1.79
C LEU A 150 0.29 -15.73 3.30
N PHE A 151 -0.74 -15.08 3.84
CA PHE A 151 -1.04 -15.13 5.27
C PHE A 151 -1.61 -16.49 5.70
N ALA A 152 -2.30 -17.21 4.83
CA ALA A 152 -2.76 -18.57 5.11
C ALA A 152 -1.58 -19.56 5.14
N GLU A 153 -0.65 -19.45 4.20
CA GLU A 153 0.54 -20.30 4.12
C GLU A 153 1.57 -19.96 5.21
N GLY A 154 1.77 -18.68 5.53
CA GLY A 154 2.61 -18.24 6.64
C GLY A 154 2.11 -18.73 8.00
N ARG A 155 0.79 -18.75 8.21
CA ARG A 155 0.17 -19.36 9.40
C ARG A 155 0.35 -20.88 9.48
N ARG A 156 0.57 -21.55 8.34
CA ARG A 156 0.84 -22.99 8.27
C ARG A 156 2.31 -23.32 8.54
N PHE A 157 3.21 -22.35 8.35
CA PHE A 157 4.65 -22.49 8.65
C PHE A 157 5.00 -22.15 10.11
N TRP A 158 4.31 -21.19 10.75
CA TRP A 158 4.57 -20.77 12.14
C TRP A 158 3.68 -21.37 13.27
N PRO A 159 2.77 -22.36 13.07
CA PRO A 159 1.85 -22.77 14.13
C PRO A 159 2.58 -23.46 15.30
N ALA A 160 3.81 -23.95 15.10
CA ALA A 160 4.59 -24.61 16.14
C ALA A 160 5.29 -23.65 17.13
N ILE A 161 5.41 -22.35 16.82
CA ILE A 161 6.19 -21.40 17.66
C ILE A 161 5.31 -20.31 18.29
N LEU A 162 4.17 -19.94 17.67
CA LEU A 162 3.30 -18.88 18.18
C LEU A 162 2.22 -19.37 19.15
N CYS A 163 1.85 -20.66 19.13
CA CYS A 163 0.81 -21.18 20.03
C CYS A 163 1.22 -21.17 21.51
N ASP A 164 2.51 -21.03 21.82
CA ASP A 164 3.01 -21.08 23.21
C ASP A 164 3.27 -19.69 23.81
N ARG A 165 3.21 -18.60 23.02
CA ARG A 165 3.72 -17.29 23.50
C ARG A 165 2.77 -16.11 23.47
N ILE A 166 1.62 -16.21 22.78
CA ILE A 166 0.65 -15.11 22.74
C ILE A 166 -0.75 -15.69 22.92
N ASP A 167 -1.37 -15.29 24.04
CA ASP A 167 -2.76 -15.46 24.42
C ASP A 167 -3.22 -16.76 25.13
N HIS A 168 -3.23 -16.64 26.45
CA HIS A 168 -4.02 -17.41 27.42
C HIS A 168 -5.55 -17.17 27.32
N ASN A 169 -6.06 -16.48 26.29
CA ASN A 169 -7.45 -15.97 26.31
C ASN A 169 -8.19 -15.88 24.96
N CYS A 170 -7.73 -16.57 23.91
CA CYS A 170 -8.58 -16.76 22.73
C CYS A 170 -9.42 -18.02 22.90
N ASP A 171 -10.64 -17.78 23.36
CA ASP A 171 -11.80 -18.63 23.19
C ASP A 171 -11.84 -19.20 21.75
N CYS A 172 -11.96 -20.52 21.67
CA CYS A 172 -12.11 -21.28 20.44
C CYS A 172 -13.47 -20.97 19.80
N SER A 173 -13.63 -19.86 19.09
CA SER A 173 -14.79 -19.67 18.21
C SER A 173 -14.58 -20.44 16.90
N PRO A 174 -15.45 -21.43 16.58
CA PRO A 174 -15.23 -22.42 15.52
C PRO A 174 -15.44 -21.91 14.08
N GLU A 175 -15.51 -20.59 13.85
CA GLU A 175 -15.88 -20.00 12.54
C GLU A 175 -14.73 -19.87 11.52
N TYR A 176 -13.48 -20.21 11.89
CA TYR A 176 -12.31 -20.07 11.00
C TYR A 176 -11.58 -21.38 10.69
N LEU A 177 -12.28 -22.50 10.74
CA LEU A 177 -11.82 -23.77 10.15
C LEU A 177 -12.64 -24.03 8.88
N PRO A 178 -12.25 -23.53 7.68
CA PRO A 178 -12.74 -24.16 6.47
C PRO A 178 -12.14 -25.57 6.46
N ALA A 179 -13.04 -26.54 6.52
CA ALA A 179 -12.81 -27.96 6.57
C ALA A 179 -11.65 -28.39 5.65
N ALA A 180 -10.55 -28.80 6.27
CA ALA A 180 -9.62 -29.71 5.65
C ALA A 180 -10.21 -31.12 5.74
N ASN A 181 -10.58 -31.65 4.57
CA ASN A 181 -10.77 -33.07 4.23
C ASN A 181 -12.10 -33.77 4.58
N ILE A 182 -12.57 -34.45 3.52
CA ILE A 182 -13.59 -35.52 3.38
C ILE A 182 -14.99 -35.02 3.01
#